data_AF-A0AAU1MTI9-F1
#
_entry.id   AF-A0AAU1MTI9-F1
#
_cell.length_a   1.000
_cell.length_b   1.000
_cell.length_c   1.000
_cell.angle_alpha   90.00
_cell.angle_beta   90.00
_cell.angle_gamma   90.00
#
_symmetry.space_group_name_H-M   'P 1'
#
loop_
_entity.id
_entity.type
_entity.pdbx_description
1 polymer ?
#
loop_
_entity_poly.entity_id
_entity_poly.type
_entity_poly.pdbx_seq_one_letter_code
_entity_poly.pdbx_strand_id
1 'polypeptide(L)'
;MHTRSWADLAVHRSRVRGCLLGGAIGDALGYPVEFLSLDAIRATHGAAGVTGLVADADGVTGRVSDDTQMTLFTAEGHLRGYCRTRDRGIGGAEAAIVHDAYLRWLETQNHPGPLPEEDLRHRIGWLRHEPWLYARRAPGNACLSGVEAGITPDPYGKPTGEPGPVNPDSKGCGAVMRSAPFGLTDLGARRSFELAAQCAQITHGHPTGYLASGAFAALISHLVDGESLEGAVLRTLRLLSGYRGHEETTAALSRAVALAEEEGEASPEKVETLGAGWVAEEALAIGVYAALARTRPQTFYVGKQGTVCDPKPPRTPIEAAFLLSVNHSGDSDSTGSVCGNILGALHGDVHLPYQWLTGIEGRTAVARLGDDIAAEIRPGEKRPWNY
;
A
#
# COMPACT_ATOMS: atom_id res chain seq x y z
N MET A 1 21.62 18.34 13.26
CA MET A 1 20.98 17.02 13.40
C MET A 1 20.38 16.93 14.79
N HIS A 2 19.04 17.01 14.92
CA HIS A 2 18.38 16.61 16.16
C HIS A 2 18.43 15.08 16.23
N THR A 3 19.09 14.53 17.24
CA THR A 3 19.01 13.11 17.58
C THR A 3 17.59 12.80 18.01
N ARG A 4 16.86 11.98 17.24
CA ARG A 4 15.52 11.48 17.63
C ARG A 4 15.60 10.79 18.99
N SER A 5 14.62 11.01 19.86
CA SER A 5 14.57 10.31 21.14
C SER A 5 14.31 8.81 20.93
N TRP A 6 14.62 7.96 21.93
CA TRP A 6 14.26 6.54 21.88
C TRP A 6 12.76 6.32 21.67
N ALA A 7 11.92 7.19 22.25
CA ALA A 7 10.47 7.13 22.06
C ALA A 7 10.09 7.42 20.60
N ASP A 8 10.68 8.45 19.99
CA ASP A 8 10.43 8.78 18.57
C ASP A 8 10.87 7.65 17.64
N LEU A 9 12.01 7.00 17.94
CA LEU A 9 12.49 5.85 17.19
C LEU A 9 11.57 4.63 17.33
N ALA A 10 11.03 4.39 18.53
CA ALA A 10 10.08 3.30 18.77
C ALA A 10 8.76 3.53 18.02
N VAL A 11 8.22 4.76 18.07
CA VAL A 11 7.03 5.15 17.32
C VAL A 11 7.26 5.03 15.81
N HIS A 12 8.39 5.52 15.31
CA HIS A 12 8.74 5.41 13.89
C HIS A 12 8.81 3.94 13.44
N ARG A 13 9.51 3.08 14.19
CA ARG A 13 9.56 1.63 13.90
C ARG A 13 8.17 1.00 13.91
N SER A 14 7.35 1.34 14.89
CA SER A 14 5.98 0.85 14.99
C SER A 14 5.14 1.25 13.77
N ARG A 15 5.28 2.49 13.27
CA ARG A 15 4.60 2.97 12.06
C ARG A 15 5.09 2.32 10.78
N VAL A 16 6.40 2.16 10.62
CA VAL A 16 6.98 1.48 9.44
C VAL A 16 6.50 0.03 9.36
N ARG A 17 6.61 -0.70 10.48
CA ARG A 17 6.13 -2.09 10.54
C ARG A 17 4.61 -2.15 10.39
N GLY A 18 3.90 -1.25 11.06
CA GLY A 18 2.45 -1.12 10.99
C GLY A 18 1.97 -0.91 9.57
N CYS A 19 2.62 -0.04 8.79
CA CYS A 19 2.28 0.21 7.40
C CYS A 19 2.30 -1.07 6.56
N LEU A 20 3.39 -1.85 6.58
CA LEU A 20 3.48 -3.09 5.80
C LEU A 20 2.52 -4.17 6.30
N LEU A 21 2.40 -4.36 7.61
CA LEU A 21 1.47 -5.34 8.19
C LEU A 21 0.01 -4.98 7.95
N GLY A 22 -0.33 -3.69 8.03
CA GLY A 22 -1.67 -3.18 7.78
C GLY A 22 -2.08 -3.43 6.33
N GLY A 23 -1.19 -3.16 5.37
CA GLY A 23 -1.44 -3.50 3.96
C GLY A 23 -1.75 -4.99 3.77
N ALA A 24 -0.93 -5.86 4.35
CA ALA A 24 -1.15 -7.31 4.27
C ALA A 24 -2.45 -7.78 4.94
N ILE A 25 -2.91 -7.12 6.01
CA ILE A 25 -4.24 -7.37 6.59
C ILE A 25 -5.35 -6.96 5.63
N GLY A 26 -5.23 -5.78 5.03
CA GLY A 26 -6.24 -5.25 4.12
C GLY A 26 -6.39 -6.09 2.86
N ASP A 27 -5.26 -6.45 2.25
CA ASP A 27 -5.17 -7.41 1.15
C ASP A 27 -5.87 -8.73 1.52
N ALA A 28 -5.44 -9.40 2.60
CA ALA A 28 -6.00 -10.69 2.99
C ALA A 28 -7.50 -10.65 3.38
N LEU A 29 -8.03 -9.49 3.77
CA LEU A 29 -9.46 -9.30 4.00
C LEU A 29 -10.26 -9.16 2.71
N GLY A 30 -9.68 -8.47 1.72
CA GLY A 30 -10.33 -8.19 0.43
C GLY A 30 -10.19 -9.31 -0.59
N TYR A 31 -9.09 -10.08 -0.53
CA TYR A 31 -8.75 -11.05 -1.56
C TYR A 31 -9.83 -12.13 -1.79
N PRO A 32 -10.48 -12.70 -0.75
CA PRO A 32 -11.57 -13.65 -0.96
C PRO A 32 -12.83 -13.09 -1.64
N VAL A 33 -13.01 -11.76 -1.61
CA VAL A 33 -14.19 -11.08 -2.14
C VAL A 33 -13.87 -10.19 -3.34
N GLU A 34 -12.62 -10.23 -3.81
CA GLU A 34 -12.19 -9.64 -5.07
C GLU A 34 -13.12 -10.13 -6.21
N PHE A 35 -13.48 -9.23 -7.13
CA PHE A 35 -14.39 -9.45 -8.26
C PHE A 35 -15.87 -9.68 -7.91
N LEU A 36 -16.25 -9.77 -6.64
CA LEU A 36 -17.66 -9.88 -6.25
C LEU A 36 -18.35 -8.51 -6.31
N SER A 37 -19.66 -8.52 -6.57
CA SER A 37 -20.50 -7.35 -6.30
C SER A 37 -20.84 -7.26 -4.81
N LEU A 38 -21.15 -6.07 -4.32
CA LEU A 38 -21.58 -5.86 -2.94
C LEU A 38 -22.78 -6.76 -2.55
N ASP A 39 -23.72 -6.96 -3.48
CA ASP A 39 -24.85 -7.87 -3.28
C ASP A 39 -24.40 -9.34 -3.13
N ALA A 40 -23.42 -9.79 -3.93
CA ALA A 40 -22.87 -11.15 -3.83
C ALA A 40 -22.07 -11.34 -2.52
N ILE A 41 -21.31 -10.32 -2.11
CA ILE A 41 -20.63 -10.30 -0.80
C ILE A 41 -21.65 -10.46 0.32
N ARG A 42 -22.76 -9.70 0.27
CA ARG A 42 -23.82 -9.76 1.27
C ARG A 42 -24.60 -11.07 1.24
N ALA A 43 -24.84 -11.65 0.07
CA ALA A 43 -25.49 -12.93 -0.06
C ALA A 43 -24.67 -14.07 0.60
N THR A 44 -23.34 -13.96 0.53
CA THR A 44 -22.42 -14.98 1.05
C THR A 44 -22.09 -14.78 2.53
N HIS A 45 -21.86 -13.55 2.96
CA HIS A 45 -21.35 -13.22 4.30
C HIS A 45 -22.39 -12.55 5.22
N GLY A 46 -23.59 -12.30 4.72
CA GLY A 46 -24.67 -11.61 5.42
C GLY A 46 -24.68 -10.10 5.18
N ALA A 47 -25.69 -9.40 5.71
CA ALA A 47 -25.93 -7.98 5.41
C ALA A 47 -24.76 -7.04 5.75
N ALA A 48 -23.92 -7.42 6.72
CA ALA A 48 -22.73 -6.67 7.12
C ALA A 48 -21.50 -6.94 6.23
N GLY A 49 -21.64 -7.82 5.23
CA GLY A 49 -20.55 -8.30 4.39
C GLY A 49 -19.49 -9.07 5.18
N VAL A 50 -18.25 -9.03 4.71
CA VAL A 50 -17.09 -9.60 5.41
C VAL A 50 -16.93 -8.92 6.77
N THR A 51 -16.67 -9.73 7.80
CA THR A 51 -16.54 -9.25 9.20
C THR A 51 -15.18 -9.54 9.83
N GLY A 52 -14.29 -10.17 9.08
CA GLY A 52 -12.93 -10.57 9.44
C GLY A 52 -12.34 -11.42 8.33
N LEU A 53 -11.20 -12.07 8.57
CA LEU A 53 -10.60 -12.97 7.57
C LEU A 53 -11.55 -14.13 7.24
N VAL A 54 -11.81 -14.34 5.95
CA VAL A 54 -12.63 -15.44 5.44
C VAL A 54 -11.80 -16.32 4.51
N ALA A 55 -12.30 -17.52 4.20
CA ALA A 55 -11.66 -18.41 3.26
C ALA A 55 -11.81 -17.90 1.83
N ASP A 56 -10.74 -17.96 1.06
CA ASP A 56 -10.74 -17.71 -0.39
C ASP A 56 -11.28 -18.90 -1.20
N ALA A 57 -11.14 -18.83 -2.53
CA ALA A 57 -11.65 -19.84 -3.45
C ALA A 57 -11.08 -21.26 -3.25
N ASP A 58 -9.86 -21.43 -2.70
CA ASP A 58 -9.33 -22.77 -2.37
C ASP A 58 -9.56 -23.16 -0.90
N GLY A 59 -10.36 -22.38 -0.15
CA GLY A 59 -10.72 -22.68 1.22
C GLY A 59 -9.67 -22.28 2.26
N VAL A 60 -8.68 -21.45 1.90
CA VAL A 60 -7.63 -21.02 2.81
C VAL A 60 -7.96 -19.63 3.34
N THR A 61 -7.80 -19.42 4.64
CA THR A 61 -8.06 -18.12 5.29
C THR A 61 -6.75 -17.36 5.48
N GLY A 62 -6.74 -16.06 5.19
CA GLY A 62 -5.60 -15.17 5.47
C GLY A 62 -4.48 -15.21 4.43
N ARG A 63 -4.72 -15.76 3.23
CA ARG A 63 -3.80 -15.60 2.10
C ARG A 63 -3.81 -14.17 1.60
N VAL A 64 -2.63 -13.66 1.28
CA VAL A 64 -2.41 -12.36 0.63
C VAL A 64 -2.38 -12.52 -0.90
N SER A 65 -2.68 -11.49 -1.68
CA SER A 65 -2.67 -11.50 -3.15
C SER A 65 -1.35 -10.99 -3.73
N ASP A 66 -1.32 -10.66 -5.03
CA ASP A 66 -0.17 -10.02 -5.65
C ASP A 66 0.12 -8.63 -5.06
N ASP A 67 -0.84 -7.98 -4.42
CA ASP A 67 -0.70 -6.76 -3.64
C ASP A 67 0.46 -6.83 -2.64
N THR A 68 0.35 -7.73 -1.66
CA THR A 68 1.39 -7.90 -0.65
C THR A 68 2.66 -8.46 -1.27
N GLN A 69 2.55 -9.42 -2.19
CA GLN A 69 3.73 -10.01 -2.83
C GLN A 69 4.57 -8.92 -3.51
N MET A 70 3.97 -8.10 -4.38
CA MET A 70 4.65 -7.01 -5.05
C MET A 70 5.10 -5.93 -4.09
N THR A 71 4.31 -5.61 -3.04
CA THR A 71 4.71 -4.66 -1.99
C THR A 71 6.01 -5.09 -1.30
N LEU A 72 6.18 -6.38 -1.00
CA LEU A 72 7.40 -6.90 -0.39
C LEU A 72 8.61 -6.76 -1.32
N PHE A 73 8.46 -7.05 -2.61
CA PHE A 73 9.54 -6.84 -3.58
C PHE A 73 9.83 -5.35 -3.81
N THR A 74 8.81 -4.47 -3.80
CA THR A 74 9.01 -3.01 -3.80
C THR A 74 9.83 -2.58 -2.59
N ALA A 75 9.45 -3.04 -1.40
CA ALA A 75 10.11 -2.68 -0.14
C ALA A 75 11.58 -3.16 -0.11
N GLU A 76 11.85 -4.41 -0.52
CA GLU A 76 13.22 -4.93 -0.62
C GLU A 76 14.05 -4.14 -1.64
N GLY A 77 13.51 -3.92 -2.85
CA GLY A 77 14.19 -3.16 -3.90
C GLY A 77 14.46 -1.70 -3.49
N HIS A 78 13.46 -1.05 -2.89
CA HIS A 78 13.58 0.32 -2.40
C HIS A 78 14.64 0.43 -1.30
N LEU A 79 14.64 -0.48 -0.33
CA LEU A 79 15.61 -0.50 0.77
C LEU A 79 17.05 -0.70 0.28
N ARG A 80 17.25 -1.63 -0.67
CA ARG A 80 18.55 -1.84 -1.32
C ARG A 80 19.02 -0.59 -2.06
N GLY A 81 18.13 0.04 -2.83
CA GLY A 81 18.41 1.29 -3.54
C GLY A 81 18.79 2.42 -2.59
N TYR A 82 18.00 2.60 -1.53
CA TYR A 82 18.23 3.58 -0.48
C TYR A 82 19.60 3.40 0.20
N CYS A 83 19.92 2.18 0.66
CA CYS A 83 21.20 1.88 1.30
C CYS A 83 22.38 2.12 0.36
N ARG A 84 22.27 1.69 -0.91
CA ARG A 84 23.32 1.89 -1.90
C ARG A 84 23.60 3.38 -2.13
N THR A 85 22.55 4.19 -2.31
CA THR A 85 22.69 5.63 -2.53
C THR A 85 23.34 6.30 -1.33
N ARG A 86 22.91 5.95 -0.11
CA ARG A 86 23.49 6.49 1.13
C ARG A 86 24.95 6.10 1.32
N ASP A 87 25.31 4.84 1.09
CA ASP A 87 26.64 4.31 1.38
C ASP A 87 27.69 4.71 0.36
N ARG A 88 27.30 4.75 -0.92
CA ARG A 88 28.21 5.08 -2.03
C ARG A 88 28.18 6.55 -2.41
N GLY A 89 27.17 7.30 -1.96
CA GLY A 89 26.95 8.71 -2.34
C GLY A 89 26.56 8.92 -3.80
N ILE A 90 26.21 7.85 -4.53
CA ILE A 90 25.87 7.90 -5.97
C ILE A 90 24.44 7.36 -6.15
N GLY A 91 23.50 8.26 -6.41
CA GLY A 91 22.11 7.92 -6.77
C GLY A 91 21.94 7.52 -8.24
N GLY A 92 20.69 7.32 -8.65
CA GLY A 92 20.32 7.04 -10.04
C GLY A 92 20.26 5.55 -10.41
N ALA A 93 20.25 4.65 -9.43
CA ALA A 93 20.08 3.21 -9.64
C ALA A 93 18.82 2.65 -8.95
N GLU A 94 18.07 3.49 -8.23
CA GLU A 94 16.96 3.10 -7.38
C GLU A 94 15.86 2.39 -8.20
N ALA A 95 15.43 2.97 -9.32
CA ALA A 95 14.42 2.37 -10.20
C ALA A 95 14.90 1.04 -10.81
N ALA A 96 16.19 0.93 -11.17
CA ALA A 96 16.77 -0.31 -11.68
C ALA A 96 16.80 -1.43 -10.62
N ILE A 97 17.10 -1.08 -9.37
CA ILE A 97 17.14 -2.04 -8.26
C ILE A 97 15.72 -2.49 -7.89
N VAL A 98 14.73 -1.60 -7.95
CA VAL A 98 13.32 -1.96 -7.79
C VAL A 98 12.86 -2.86 -8.95
N HIS A 99 13.26 -2.56 -10.18
CA HIS A 99 12.97 -3.43 -11.34
C HIS A 99 13.59 -4.82 -11.17
N ASP A 100 14.84 -4.93 -10.72
CA ASP A 100 15.46 -6.21 -10.38
C ASP A 100 14.68 -6.97 -9.30
N ALA A 101 14.09 -6.27 -8.32
CA ALA A 101 13.19 -6.89 -7.34
C ALA A 101 11.89 -7.40 -7.97
N TYR A 102 11.31 -6.67 -8.92
CA TYR A 102 10.16 -7.17 -9.66
C TYR A 102 10.49 -8.35 -10.59
N LEU A 103 11.71 -8.43 -11.13
CA LEU A 103 12.15 -9.64 -11.84
C LEU A 103 12.15 -10.87 -10.92
N ARG A 104 12.55 -10.71 -9.64
CA ARG A 104 12.42 -11.80 -8.65
C ARG A 104 10.97 -12.16 -8.38
N TRP A 105 10.11 -11.15 -8.20
CA TRP A 105 8.67 -11.39 -8.06
C TRP A 105 8.12 -12.18 -9.25
N LEU A 106 8.44 -11.76 -10.48
CA LEU A 106 7.99 -12.42 -11.70
C LEU A 106 8.45 -13.88 -11.77
N GLU A 107 9.66 -14.20 -11.30
CA GLU A 107 10.12 -15.59 -11.16
C GLU A 107 9.21 -16.38 -10.20
N THR A 108 8.75 -15.80 -9.09
CA THR A 108 7.82 -16.48 -8.17
C THR A 108 6.43 -16.69 -8.79
N GLN A 109 6.06 -15.91 -9.80
CA GLN A 109 4.80 -16.08 -10.52
C GLN A 109 4.85 -17.14 -11.64
N ASN A 110 6.05 -17.54 -12.07
CA ASN A 110 6.27 -18.37 -13.26
C ASN A 110 6.93 -19.72 -12.96
N HIS A 111 7.46 -19.92 -11.75
CA HIS A 111 8.18 -21.12 -11.36
C HIS A 111 7.64 -21.70 -10.04
N PRO A 112 7.83 -23.00 -9.77
CA PRO A 112 7.42 -23.61 -8.51
C PRO A 112 8.41 -23.38 -7.35
N GLY A 113 9.54 -22.70 -7.61
CA GLY A 113 10.61 -22.46 -6.65
C GLY A 113 11.76 -21.63 -7.25
N PRO A 114 12.76 -21.25 -6.44
CA PRO A 114 13.85 -20.40 -6.88
C PRO A 114 14.71 -21.07 -7.94
N LEU A 115 14.96 -20.36 -9.05
CA LEU A 115 15.93 -20.75 -10.06
C LEU A 115 17.37 -20.67 -9.51
N PRO A 116 18.37 -21.29 -10.13
CA PRO A 116 19.77 -21.15 -9.70
C PRO A 116 20.27 -19.69 -9.78
N GLU A 117 21.17 -19.32 -8.87
CA GLU A 117 21.89 -18.04 -8.91
C GLU A 117 22.96 -18.07 -10.02
N GLU A 118 22.57 -17.68 -11.24
CA GLU A 118 23.44 -17.72 -12.42
C GLU A 118 24.09 -16.36 -12.70
N ASP A 119 24.90 -15.81 -11.78
CA ASP A 119 25.56 -14.47 -11.89
C ASP A 119 24.65 -13.33 -12.39
N LEU A 120 23.33 -13.47 -12.20
CA LEU A 120 22.32 -12.51 -12.58
C LEU A 120 22.07 -11.59 -11.41
N ARG A 121 22.33 -10.29 -11.61
CA ARG A 121 22.20 -9.25 -10.57
C ARG A 121 20.85 -9.26 -9.85
N HIS A 122 19.78 -9.66 -10.52
CA HIS A 122 18.44 -9.66 -9.95
C HIS A 122 18.15 -10.91 -9.13
N ARG A 123 18.88 -12.02 -9.27
CA ARG A 123 18.62 -13.27 -8.53
C ARG A 123 19.18 -13.30 -7.10
N ILE A 124 19.59 -12.14 -6.57
CA ILE A 124 20.02 -11.98 -5.19
C ILE A 124 18.87 -11.47 -4.31
N GLY A 125 18.74 -12.01 -3.11
CA GLY A 125 17.83 -11.49 -2.09
C GLY A 125 16.95 -12.53 -1.42
N TRP A 126 16.60 -12.31 -0.15
CA TRP A 126 16.10 -13.38 0.71
C TRP A 126 14.63 -13.73 0.45
N LEU A 127 13.83 -12.79 -0.09
CA LEU A 127 12.41 -13.03 -0.38
C LEU A 127 12.20 -14.20 -1.35
N ARG A 128 13.12 -14.43 -2.30
CA ARG A 128 13.05 -15.58 -3.23
C ARG A 128 13.11 -16.94 -2.54
N HIS A 129 13.49 -17.01 -1.27
CA HIS A 129 13.54 -18.25 -0.52
C HIS A 129 12.28 -18.51 0.30
N GLU A 130 11.30 -17.60 0.25
CA GLU A 130 9.99 -17.74 0.88
C GLU A 130 9.05 -18.57 -0.02
N PRO A 131 8.74 -19.84 0.31
CA PRO A 131 8.01 -20.73 -0.60
C PRO A 131 6.58 -20.25 -0.88
N TRP A 132 5.97 -19.53 0.06
CA TRP A 132 4.59 -19.03 -0.06
C TRP A 132 4.43 -17.91 -1.10
N LEU A 133 5.53 -17.26 -1.52
CA LEU A 133 5.53 -16.29 -2.62
C LEU A 133 5.44 -16.94 -4.01
N TYR A 134 5.70 -18.26 -4.11
CA TYR A 134 5.62 -19.02 -5.37
C TYR A 134 4.18 -19.45 -5.66
N ALA A 135 3.27 -18.47 -5.73
CA ALA A 135 1.86 -18.66 -5.96
C ALA A 135 1.28 -17.48 -6.74
N ARG A 136 0.70 -17.76 -7.91
CA ARG A 136 0.02 -16.75 -8.74
C ARG A 136 -1.36 -16.45 -8.19
N ARG A 137 -1.53 -15.25 -7.63
CA ARG A 137 -2.76 -14.82 -6.94
C ARG A 137 -3.26 -13.52 -7.54
N ALA A 138 -3.96 -13.66 -8.67
CA ALA A 138 -4.61 -12.58 -9.42
C ALA A 138 -3.73 -11.42 -9.98
N PRO A 139 -2.43 -11.60 -10.33
CA PRO A 139 -1.66 -10.47 -10.82
C PRO A 139 -2.20 -9.87 -12.12
N GLY A 140 -2.38 -8.55 -12.10
CA GLY A 140 -2.83 -7.80 -13.27
C GLY A 140 -1.89 -7.93 -14.46
N ASN A 141 -2.45 -8.02 -15.67
CA ASN A 141 -1.67 -8.19 -16.91
C ASN A 141 -0.62 -7.09 -17.12
N ALA A 142 -0.91 -5.84 -16.73
CA ALA A 142 0.04 -4.73 -16.84
C ALA A 142 1.25 -4.89 -15.91
N CYS A 143 1.09 -5.54 -14.74
CA CYS A 143 2.20 -5.88 -13.86
C CYS A 143 3.12 -6.90 -14.54
N LEU A 144 2.56 -8.00 -15.05
CA LEU A 144 3.31 -9.06 -15.73
C LEU A 144 4.02 -8.53 -16.98
N SER A 145 3.27 -7.98 -17.94
CA SER A 145 3.81 -7.50 -19.22
C SER A 145 4.83 -6.37 -19.02
N GLY A 146 4.61 -5.53 -18.01
CA GLY A 146 5.50 -4.41 -17.72
C GLY A 146 6.86 -4.84 -17.20
N VAL A 147 6.87 -5.78 -16.25
CA VAL A 147 8.13 -6.34 -15.74
C VAL A 147 8.88 -7.10 -16.83
N GLU A 148 8.17 -7.86 -17.66
CA GLU A 148 8.70 -8.60 -18.82
C GLU A 148 9.28 -7.69 -19.92
N ALA A 149 8.73 -6.47 -20.10
CA ALA A 149 9.23 -5.53 -21.09
C ALA A 149 10.70 -5.13 -20.86
N GLY A 150 11.19 -5.27 -19.62
CA GLY A 150 12.60 -5.05 -19.31
C GLY A 150 13.05 -3.58 -19.36
N ILE A 151 12.11 -2.63 -19.42
CA ILE A 151 12.39 -1.20 -19.55
C ILE A 151 12.46 -0.57 -18.16
N THR A 152 13.63 -0.02 -17.81
CA THR A 152 13.78 0.80 -16.61
C THR A 152 13.57 2.28 -16.96
N PRO A 153 12.76 3.03 -16.20
CA PRO A 153 12.60 4.48 -16.35
C PRO A 153 13.91 5.26 -16.22
N ASP A 154 14.00 6.43 -16.87
CA ASP A 154 15.16 7.33 -16.75
C ASP A 154 15.39 7.67 -15.27
N PRO A 155 16.56 7.37 -14.68
CA PRO A 155 16.85 7.58 -13.27
C PRO A 155 16.77 9.05 -12.81
N TYR A 156 16.88 10.00 -13.74
CA TYR A 156 16.76 11.43 -13.47
C TYR A 156 15.43 12.02 -13.99
N GLY A 157 14.59 11.18 -14.60
CA GLY A 157 13.28 11.54 -15.10
C GLY A 157 12.35 11.98 -13.96
N LYS A 158 11.71 13.13 -14.13
CA LYS A 158 10.61 13.58 -13.27
C LYS A 158 9.28 13.12 -13.88
N PRO A 159 8.21 12.96 -13.08
CA PRO A 159 6.87 12.72 -13.62
C PRO A 159 6.51 13.84 -14.61
N THR A 160 6.33 13.49 -15.87
CA THR A 160 6.15 14.45 -16.97
C THR A 160 4.68 14.81 -17.19
N GLY A 161 3.77 13.98 -16.69
CA GLY A 161 2.34 14.04 -17.04
C GLY A 161 2.03 13.46 -18.42
N GLU A 162 3.02 12.86 -19.09
CA GLU A 162 2.86 12.17 -20.36
C GLU A 162 2.89 10.65 -20.14
N PRO A 163 2.28 9.86 -21.05
CA PRO A 163 2.40 8.41 -21.01
C PRO A 163 3.85 7.93 -21.16
N GLY A 164 4.24 7.00 -20.29
CA GLY A 164 5.52 6.28 -20.36
C GLY A 164 5.56 5.19 -21.44
N PRO A 165 6.74 4.61 -21.73
CA PRO A 165 6.92 3.65 -22.81
C PRO A 165 6.32 2.26 -22.55
N VAL A 166 6.03 1.92 -21.28
CA VAL A 166 5.47 0.62 -20.88
C VAL A 166 4.01 0.80 -20.52
N ASN A 167 3.13 0.03 -21.18
CA ASN A 167 1.68 0.05 -20.94
C ASN A 167 1.12 1.50 -20.82
N PRO A 168 1.27 2.35 -21.87
CA PRO A 168 1.00 3.79 -21.81
C PRO A 168 -0.45 4.13 -21.40
N ASP A 169 -1.39 3.24 -21.69
CA ASP A 169 -2.81 3.41 -21.40
C ASP A 169 -3.25 2.77 -20.07
N SER A 170 -2.35 2.09 -19.36
CA SER A 170 -2.71 1.35 -18.14
C SER A 170 -2.82 2.26 -16.92
N LYS A 171 -4.06 2.46 -16.46
CA LYS A 171 -4.40 3.14 -15.19
C LYS A 171 -4.51 2.20 -13.99
N GLY A 172 -4.26 0.90 -14.16
CA GLY A 172 -4.54 -0.13 -13.16
C GLY A 172 -3.99 0.16 -11.76
N CYS A 173 -4.73 -0.28 -10.74
CA CYS A 173 -4.36 -0.23 -9.31
C CYS A 173 -3.00 -0.88 -8.99
N GLY A 174 -2.56 -1.83 -9.83
CA GLY A 174 -1.26 -2.51 -9.78
C GLY A 174 -0.07 -1.60 -9.43
N ALA A 175 -0.08 -0.37 -9.95
CA ALA A 175 0.93 0.62 -9.63
C ALA A 175 0.87 1.13 -8.17
N VAL A 176 -0.32 1.52 -7.70
CA VAL A 176 -0.50 2.19 -6.40
C VAL A 176 -0.47 1.20 -5.24
N MET A 177 -1.05 0.01 -5.39
CA MET A 177 -1.21 -0.97 -4.31
C MET A 177 0.12 -1.36 -3.64
N ARG A 178 1.22 -1.27 -4.39
CA ARG A 178 2.57 -1.62 -3.95
C ARG A 178 3.49 -0.44 -3.68
N SER A 179 2.95 0.78 -3.60
CA SER A 179 3.75 2.02 -3.54
C SER A 179 3.95 2.59 -2.13
N ALA A 180 3.29 2.05 -1.11
CA ALA A 180 3.51 2.46 0.28
C ALA A 180 4.99 2.45 0.74
N PRO A 181 5.82 1.44 0.37
CA PRO A 181 7.20 1.35 0.87
C PRO A 181 8.09 2.56 0.54
N PHE A 182 7.82 3.29 -0.55
CA PHE A 182 8.59 4.48 -0.92
C PHE A 182 8.44 5.62 0.08
N GLY A 183 7.36 5.63 0.87
CA GLY A 183 7.12 6.60 1.93
C GLY A 183 7.78 6.25 3.27
N LEU A 184 8.46 5.10 3.38
CA LEU A 184 8.95 4.58 4.65
C LEU A 184 10.38 5.00 5.01
N THR A 185 11.07 5.75 4.15
CA THR A 185 12.45 6.24 4.36
C THR A 185 12.51 7.73 4.70
N ASP A 186 13.70 8.25 5.02
CA ASP A 186 13.92 9.68 5.34
C ASP A 186 14.10 10.58 4.11
N LEU A 187 13.75 10.10 2.91
CA LEU A 187 13.82 10.86 1.66
C LEU A 187 12.88 12.09 1.65
N GLY A 188 11.82 12.03 2.46
CA GLY A 188 10.77 13.04 2.55
C GLY A 188 9.76 12.96 1.40
N ALA A 189 8.55 13.48 1.65
CA ALA A 189 7.37 13.27 0.80
C ALA A 189 7.57 13.58 -0.69
N ARG A 190 8.29 14.65 -1.06
CA ARG A 190 8.54 14.97 -2.48
C ARG A 190 9.39 13.92 -3.18
N ARG A 191 10.44 13.44 -2.53
CA ARG A 191 11.34 12.46 -3.14
C ARG A 191 10.71 11.07 -3.15
N SER A 192 9.95 10.72 -2.09
CA SER A 192 9.09 9.53 -2.07
C SER A 192 8.07 9.53 -3.21
N PHE A 193 7.41 10.67 -3.44
CA PHE A 193 6.48 10.85 -4.57
C PHE A 193 7.15 10.58 -5.92
N GLU A 194 8.26 11.28 -6.19
CA GLU A 194 8.94 11.19 -7.48
C GLU A 194 9.50 9.79 -7.75
N LEU A 195 10.07 9.14 -6.73
CA LEU A 195 10.61 7.79 -6.88
C LEU A 195 9.50 6.74 -7.07
N ALA A 196 8.39 6.85 -6.35
CA ALA A 196 7.25 5.96 -6.54
C ALA A 196 6.62 6.12 -7.92
N ALA A 197 6.41 7.36 -8.37
CA ALA A 197 5.90 7.66 -9.71
C ALA A 197 6.86 7.19 -10.81
N GLN A 198 8.17 7.30 -10.59
CA GLN A 198 9.17 6.73 -11.49
C GLN A 198 9.06 5.20 -11.53
N CYS A 199 9.08 4.52 -10.37
CA CYS A 199 9.04 3.06 -10.31
C CYS A 199 7.71 2.45 -10.79
N ALA A 200 6.59 3.17 -10.65
CA ALA A 200 5.30 2.75 -11.21
C ALA A 200 5.37 2.57 -12.74
N GLN A 201 6.13 3.42 -13.44
CA GLN A 201 6.32 3.37 -14.90
C GLN A 201 7.12 2.15 -15.38
N ILE A 202 7.68 1.33 -14.48
CA ILE A 202 8.17 -0.01 -14.85
C ILE A 202 7.02 -0.87 -15.40
N THR A 203 5.77 -0.57 -15.02
CA THR A 203 4.61 -1.38 -15.41
C THR A 203 3.40 -0.59 -15.90
N HIS A 204 3.22 0.65 -15.43
CA HIS A 204 2.05 1.47 -15.70
C HIS A 204 2.51 2.83 -16.21
N GLY A 205 2.43 3.02 -17.53
CA GLY A 205 2.87 4.24 -18.19
C GLY A 205 1.88 5.39 -18.09
N HIS A 206 0.61 5.14 -17.77
CA HIS A 206 -0.39 6.20 -17.73
C HIS A 206 -0.15 7.16 -16.55
N PRO A 207 -0.25 8.50 -16.74
CA PRO A 207 -0.09 9.49 -15.67
C PRO A 207 -0.86 9.21 -14.40
N THR A 208 -2.12 8.85 -14.53
CA THR A 208 -2.99 8.54 -13.38
C THR A 208 -2.46 7.38 -12.53
N GLY A 209 -1.93 6.33 -13.16
CA GLY A 209 -1.31 5.20 -12.46
C GLY A 209 -0.09 5.62 -11.64
N TYR A 210 0.85 6.32 -12.28
CA TYR A 210 2.09 6.70 -11.60
C TYR A 210 1.95 7.91 -10.65
N LEU A 211 1.05 8.85 -10.92
CA LEU A 211 0.81 10.01 -10.04
C LEU A 211 0.02 9.59 -8.79
N ALA A 212 -0.93 8.66 -8.90
CA ALA A 212 -1.57 8.05 -7.72
C ALA A 212 -0.55 7.31 -6.84
N SER A 213 0.36 6.55 -7.47
CA SER A 213 1.47 5.87 -6.78
C SER A 213 2.38 6.86 -6.03
N GLY A 214 2.74 7.96 -6.69
CA GLY A 214 3.48 9.06 -6.08
C GLY A 214 2.73 9.69 -4.90
N ALA A 215 1.45 10.02 -5.09
CA ALA A 215 0.61 10.63 -4.06
C ALA A 215 0.50 9.72 -2.83
N PHE A 216 0.34 8.42 -3.04
CA PHE A 216 0.28 7.45 -1.96
C PHE A 216 1.59 7.36 -1.17
N ALA A 217 2.74 7.29 -1.85
CA ALA A 217 4.04 7.31 -1.18
C ALA A 217 4.28 8.60 -0.37
N ALA A 218 3.84 9.75 -0.89
CA ALA A 218 3.93 11.03 -0.19
C ALA A 218 3.03 11.07 1.06
N LEU A 219 1.80 10.53 0.95
CA LEU A 219 0.87 10.38 2.05
C LEU A 219 1.49 9.52 3.17
N ILE A 220 2.05 8.36 2.83
CA ILE A 220 2.72 7.49 3.81
C ILE A 220 3.90 8.21 4.48
N SER A 221 4.72 8.95 3.71
CA SER A 221 5.83 9.74 4.28
C SER A 221 5.34 10.76 5.30
N HIS A 222 4.27 11.50 5.02
CA HIS A 222 3.68 12.45 5.96
C HIS A 222 3.17 11.76 7.24
N LEU A 223 2.49 10.62 7.12
CA LEU A 223 1.96 9.87 8.27
C LEU A 223 3.07 9.31 9.16
N VAL A 224 4.11 8.74 8.55
CA VAL A 224 5.27 8.20 9.28
C VAL A 224 6.00 9.31 10.06
N ASP A 225 6.09 10.51 9.49
CA ASP A 225 6.63 11.71 10.14
C ASP A 225 5.70 12.33 11.20
N GLY A 226 4.49 11.78 11.39
CA GLY A 226 3.57 12.15 12.47
C GLY A 226 2.58 13.25 12.16
N GLU A 227 2.36 13.54 10.89
CA GLU A 227 1.23 14.36 10.46
C GLU A 227 -0.10 13.64 10.74
N SER A 228 -1.16 14.42 10.97
CA SER A 228 -2.53 13.91 11.02
C SER A 228 -2.96 13.34 9.66
N LEU A 229 -3.98 12.47 9.61
CA LEU A 229 -4.47 11.93 8.34
C LEU A 229 -4.97 13.04 7.41
N GLU A 230 -5.79 13.96 7.92
CA GLU A 230 -6.28 15.12 7.18
C GLU A 230 -5.13 16.01 6.69
N GLY A 231 -4.18 16.32 7.57
CA GLY A 231 -3.00 17.12 7.23
C GLY A 231 -2.15 16.45 6.15
N ALA A 232 -1.97 15.14 6.24
CA ALA A 232 -1.18 14.35 5.30
C ALA A 232 -1.84 14.34 3.92
N VAL A 233 -3.16 14.11 3.85
CA VAL A 233 -3.94 14.17 2.59
C VAL A 233 -3.87 15.57 1.95
N LEU A 234 -4.06 16.63 2.74
CA LEU A 234 -4.02 18.01 2.23
C LEU A 234 -2.62 18.40 1.71
N ARG A 235 -1.55 17.98 2.40
CA ARG A 235 -0.17 18.21 1.94
C ARG A 235 0.14 17.41 0.67
N THR A 236 -0.35 16.17 0.59
CA THR A 236 -0.22 15.33 -0.62
C THR A 236 -0.94 15.97 -1.81
N LEU A 237 -2.19 16.44 -1.65
CA LEU A 237 -2.94 17.15 -2.69
C LEU A 237 -2.18 18.40 -3.19
N ARG A 238 -1.62 19.17 -2.25
CA ARG A 238 -0.79 20.34 -2.59
C ARG A 238 0.45 19.95 -3.39
N LEU A 239 1.15 18.89 -3.00
CA LEU A 239 2.31 18.39 -3.73
C LEU A 239 1.93 17.90 -5.13
N LEU A 240 0.88 17.07 -5.22
CA LEU A 240 0.36 16.48 -6.45
C LEU A 240 -0.04 17.55 -7.48
N SER A 241 -0.66 18.65 -7.05
CA SER A 241 -1.03 19.78 -7.93
C SER A 241 0.15 20.47 -8.63
N GLY A 242 1.38 20.20 -8.21
CA GLY A 242 2.59 20.70 -8.86
C GLY A 242 3.05 19.89 -10.07
N TYR A 243 2.40 18.76 -10.38
CA TYR A 243 2.77 17.87 -11.49
C TYR A 243 1.70 17.90 -12.58
N ARG A 244 2.10 17.87 -13.86
CA ARG A 244 1.15 17.81 -14.97
C ARG A 244 0.42 16.46 -14.99
N GLY A 245 -0.85 16.43 -15.43
CA GLY A 245 -1.66 15.21 -15.51
C GLY A 245 -2.24 14.76 -14.16
N HIS A 246 -2.16 15.61 -13.14
CA HIS A 246 -2.59 15.32 -11.77
C HIS A 246 -4.11 15.33 -11.58
N GLU A 247 -4.86 15.80 -12.57
CA GLU A 247 -6.26 16.22 -12.42
C GLU A 247 -7.17 15.05 -12.01
N GLU A 248 -7.02 13.87 -12.63
CA GLU A 248 -7.81 12.67 -12.29
C GLU A 248 -7.54 12.21 -10.85
N THR A 249 -6.26 12.08 -10.47
CA THR A 249 -5.86 11.69 -9.11
C THR A 249 -6.30 12.73 -8.06
N THR A 250 -6.20 14.01 -8.40
CA THR A 250 -6.62 15.11 -7.53
C THR A 250 -8.12 15.11 -7.33
N ALA A 251 -8.90 14.89 -8.40
CA ALA A 251 -10.35 14.81 -8.35
C ALA A 251 -10.80 13.63 -7.47
N ALA A 252 -10.20 12.45 -7.65
CA ALA A 252 -10.53 11.25 -6.86
C ALA A 252 -10.24 11.46 -5.36
N LEU A 253 -9.03 11.94 -5.01
CA LEU A 253 -8.67 12.24 -3.62
C LEU A 253 -9.53 13.35 -3.00
N SER A 254 -9.82 14.42 -3.76
CA SER A 254 -10.68 15.51 -3.28
C SER A 254 -12.10 15.00 -3.01
N ARG A 255 -12.60 14.08 -3.85
CA ARG A 255 -13.91 13.47 -3.65
C ARG A 255 -13.94 12.55 -2.43
N ALA A 256 -12.88 11.78 -2.18
CA ALA A 256 -12.74 10.99 -0.95
C ALA A 256 -12.80 11.87 0.31
N VAL A 257 -12.11 13.02 0.31
CA VAL A 257 -12.16 13.99 1.42
C VAL A 257 -13.57 14.56 1.57
N ALA A 258 -14.19 15.03 0.48
CA ALA A 258 -15.53 15.60 0.53
C ALA A 258 -16.56 14.58 1.05
N LEU A 259 -16.51 13.34 0.57
CA LEU A 259 -17.40 12.26 0.98
C LEU A 259 -17.24 11.90 2.46
N ALA A 260 -16.04 12.04 3.03
CA ALA A 260 -15.79 11.84 4.46
C ALA A 260 -16.38 12.95 5.35
N GLU A 261 -16.69 14.13 4.78
CA GLU A 261 -17.37 15.24 5.47
C GLU A 261 -18.89 15.20 5.33
N GLU A 262 -19.43 14.43 4.38
CA GLU A 262 -20.87 14.35 4.17
C GLU A 262 -21.62 13.77 5.37
N GLU A 263 -22.79 14.33 5.67
CA GLU A 263 -23.66 13.82 6.73
C GLU A 263 -24.07 12.34 6.49
N GLY A 264 -24.36 11.65 7.59
CA GLY A 264 -24.77 10.24 7.57
C GLY A 264 -23.62 9.24 7.74
N GLU A 265 -23.96 8.02 8.10
CA GLU A 265 -22.99 6.97 8.37
C GLU A 265 -22.19 6.59 7.11
N ALA A 266 -20.90 6.33 7.28
CA ALA A 266 -20.09 5.73 6.22
C ALA A 266 -20.62 4.33 5.88
N SER A 267 -20.71 4.01 4.59
CA SER A 267 -21.29 2.75 4.13
C SER A 267 -20.63 2.24 2.85
N PRO A 268 -20.72 0.93 2.57
CA PRO A 268 -20.37 0.34 1.28
C PRO A 268 -20.89 1.11 0.06
N GLU A 269 -22.14 1.57 0.11
CA GLU A 269 -22.77 2.30 -0.99
C GLU A 269 -22.11 3.67 -1.22
N LYS A 270 -21.67 4.36 -0.15
CA LYS A 270 -20.86 5.57 -0.30
C LYS A 270 -19.51 5.23 -0.96
N VAL A 271 -18.88 4.12 -0.59
CA VAL A 271 -17.61 3.67 -1.22
C VAL A 271 -17.79 3.47 -2.72
N GLU A 272 -18.86 2.82 -3.17
CA GLU A 272 -19.12 2.58 -4.61
C GLU A 272 -19.29 3.88 -5.42
N THR A 273 -19.55 5.03 -4.79
CA THR A 273 -19.57 6.33 -5.49
C THR A 273 -18.19 6.87 -5.87
N LEU A 274 -17.13 6.34 -5.26
CA LEU A 274 -15.73 6.66 -5.56
C LEU A 274 -15.14 5.80 -6.68
N GLY A 275 -15.82 4.71 -7.05
CA GLY A 275 -15.34 3.75 -8.04
C GLY A 275 -15.39 2.32 -7.52
N ALA A 276 -14.81 1.42 -8.29
CA ALA A 276 -14.72 -0.01 -7.96
C ALA A 276 -13.27 -0.44 -7.63
N GLY A 277 -12.32 0.50 -7.64
CA GLY A 277 -10.93 0.27 -7.23
C GLY A 277 -9.98 -0.16 -8.36
N TRP A 278 -10.50 -0.54 -9.53
CA TRP A 278 -9.69 -1.09 -10.64
C TRP A 278 -8.58 -0.17 -11.16
N VAL A 279 -8.76 1.15 -11.02
CA VAL A 279 -7.76 2.15 -11.43
C VAL A 279 -7.15 2.83 -10.21
N ALA A 280 -5.90 3.24 -10.34
CA ALA A 280 -5.04 3.63 -9.22
C ALA A 280 -5.59 4.79 -8.40
N GLU A 281 -6.22 5.78 -9.03
CA GLU A 281 -6.84 6.91 -8.35
C GLU A 281 -8.09 6.51 -7.55
N GLU A 282 -8.87 5.53 -8.03
CA GLU A 282 -10.03 5.00 -7.31
C GLU A 282 -9.59 4.20 -6.09
N ALA A 283 -8.65 3.26 -6.26
CA ALA A 283 -8.10 2.46 -5.16
C ALA A 283 -7.56 3.36 -4.04
N LEU A 284 -6.80 4.40 -4.42
CA LEU A 284 -6.27 5.38 -3.48
C LEU A 284 -7.39 6.18 -2.79
N ALA A 285 -8.36 6.67 -3.55
CA ALA A 285 -9.49 7.43 -3.01
C ALA A 285 -10.32 6.61 -2.01
N ILE A 286 -10.62 5.35 -2.33
CA ILE A 286 -11.37 4.44 -1.44
C ILE A 286 -10.60 4.19 -0.16
N GLY A 287 -9.31 3.86 -0.23
CA GLY A 287 -8.48 3.62 0.94
C GLY A 287 -8.39 4.84 1.87
N VAL A 288 -8.22 6.04 1.28
CA VAL A 288 -8.21 7.32 2.01
C VAL A 288 -9.57 7.63 2.63
N TYR A 289 -10.66 7.46 1.87
CA TYR A 289 -12.02 7.66 2.37
C TYR A 289 -12.32 6.75 3.55
N ALA A 290 -12.05 5.45 3.43
CA ALA A 290 -12.32 4.49 4.49
C ALA A 290 -11.56 4.83 5.78
N ALA A 291 -10.30 5.26 5.66
CA ALA A 291 -9.51 5.71 6.79
C ALA A 291 -10.09 7.00 7.42
N LEU A 292 -10.36 8.05 6.62
CA LEU A 292 -10.92 9.33 7.10
C LEU A 292 -12.28 9.14 7.77
N ALA A 293 -13.19 8.40 7.13
CA ALA A 293 -14.57 8.26 7.57
C ALA A 293 -14.71 7.49 8.90
N ARG A 294 -13.71 6.69 9.27
CA ARG A 294 -13.76 5.81 10.45
C ARG A 294 -12.77 6.14 11.53
N THR A 295 -11.63 6.77 11.23
CA THR A 295 -10.58 7.06 12.23
C THR A 295 -10.53 8.49 12.73
N ARG A 296 -11.39 9.37 12.20
CA ARG A 296 -11.63 10.68 12.80
C ARG A 296 -12.04 10.51 14.27
N PRO A 297 -11.59 11.40 15.18
CA PRO A 297 -12.08 11.42 16.55
C PRO A 297 -13.60 11.67 16.54
N GLN A 298 -14.40 10.61 16.60
CA GLN A 298 -15.84 10.73 16.75
C GLN A 298 -16.12 11.05 18.20
N THR A 299 -16.75 12.19 18.45
CA THR A 299 -16.98 12.67 19.81
C THR A 299 -18.00 11.78 20.55
N PHE A 300 -18.98 11.18 19.85
CA PHE A 300 -19.99 10.28 20.42
C PHE A 300 -20.65 9.37 19.35
N TYR A 301 -21.08 8.16 19.72
CA TYR A 301 -21.99 7.33 18.92
C TYR A 301 -23.44 7.72 19.23
N VAL A 302 -24.20 8.16 18.21
CA VAL A 302 -25.64 8.42 18.32
C VAL A 302 -26.37 7.26 17.66
N GLY A 303 -27.08 6.45 18.45
CA GLY A 303 -27.87 5.33 17.93
C GLY A 303 -29.07 5.80 17.10
N LYS A 304 -29.69 4.87 16.37
CA LYS A 304 -30.87 5.12 15.50
C LYS A 304 -32.07 5.81 16.16
N GLN A 305 -32.12 5.89 17.49
CA GLN A 305 -33.17 6.60 18.25
C GLN A 305 -32.69 7.91 18.91
N GLY A 306 -31.52 8.45 18.55
CA GLY A 306 -30.98 9.67 19.16
C GLY A 306 -30.38 9.45 20.55
N THR A 307 -30.25 8.20 21.00
CA THR A 307 -29.57 7.86 22.24
C THR A 307 -28.06 7.93 22.04
N VAL A 308 -27.39 8.73 22.88
CA VAL A 308 -25.93 8.68 23.07
C VAL A 308 -25.66 7.38 23.83
N CYS A 309 -25.32 6.33 23.09
CA CYS A 309 -24.98 5.05 23.68
C CYS A 309 -23.44 4.95 23.70
N ASP A 310 -22.87 4.60 24.85
CA ASP A 310 -21.57 3.93 24.91
C ASP A 310 -21.81 2.42 25.09
N PRO A 311 -22.17 1.66 24.04
CA PRO A 311 -21.68 0.31 23.94
C PRO A 311 -20.27 0.44 23.36
N LYS A 312 -19.28 -0.29 23.90
CA LYS A 312 -18.11 -0.63 23.08
C LYS A 312 -18.65 -1.02 21.70
N PRO A 313 -18.39 -0.23 20.63
CA PRO A 313 -18.87 -0.60 19.31
C PRO A 313 -18.35 -2.01 19.05
N PRO A 314 -19.10 -2.85 18.33
CA PRO A 314 -18.68 -4.23 18.06
C PRO A 314 -17.32 -4.32 17.36
N ARG A 315 -16.80 -3.19 16.87
CA ARG A 315 -15.52 -3.02 16.18
C ARG A 315 -14.85 -1.72 16.61
N THR A 316 -13.54 -1.72 16.68
CA THR A 316 -12.72 -0.52 16.79
C THR A 316 -12.83 0.35 15.53
N PRO A 317 -12.55 1.67 15.61
CA PRO A 317 -12.41 2.55 14.44
C PRO A 317 -11.53 1.97 13.32
N ILE A 318 -10.43 1.32 13.69
CA ILE A 318 -9.47 0.71 12.75
C ILE A 318 -10.09 -0.50 12.05
N GLU A 319 -10.71 -1.42 12.79
CA GLU A 319 -11.43 -2.57 12.20
C GLU A 319 -12.57 -2.11 11.29
N ALA A 320 -13.29 -1.05 11.68
CA ALA A 320 -14.35 -0.49 10.86
C ALA A 320 -13.84 0.14 9.56
N ALA A 321 -12.64 0.75 9.58
CA ALA A 321 -11.99 1.29 8.38
C ALA A 321 -11.60 0.16 7.41
N PHE A 322 -10.91 -0.87 7.89
CA PHE A 322 -10.56 -2.07 7.10
C PHE A 322 -11.79 -2.72 6.45
N LEU A 323 -12.86 -2.91 7.22
CA LEU A 323 -14.04 -3.57 6.68
C LEU A 323 -14.84 -2.67 5.74
N LEU A 324 -14.76 -1.35 5.92
CA LEU A 324 -15.34 -0.41 4.95
C LEU A 324 -14.57 -0.43 3.62
N SER A 325 -13.24 -0.55 3.66
CA SER A 325 -12.43 -0.58 2.45
C SER A 325 -12.58 -1.85 1.62
N VAL A 326 -13.04 -2.98 2.19
CA VAL A 326 -13.14 -4.26 1.45
C VAL A 326 -14.58 -4.70 1.16
N ASN A 327 -15.58 -4.05 1.76
CA ASN A 327 -16.99 -4.37 1.51
C ASN A 327 -17.58 -3.43 0.47
N HIS A 328 -17.13 -3.55 -0.78
CA HIS A 328 -17.70 -2.87 -1.95
C HIS A 328 -17.52 -3.77 -3.18
N SER A 329 -18.19 -3.43 -4.29
CA SER A 329 -17.96 -4.16 -5.53
C SER A 329 -16.55 -3.94 -6.07
N GLY A 330 -15.95 -4.96 -6.67
CA GLY A 330 -14.74 -4.84 -7.48
C GLY A 330 -13.45 -5.24 -6.75
N ASP A 331 -12.45 -4.37 -6.84
CA ASP A 331 -11.06 -4.59 -6.44
C ASP A 331 -10.87 -4.33 -4.93
N SER A 332 -11.33 -5.29 -4.13
CA SER A 332 -11.46 -5.15 -2.68
C SER A 332 -10.16 -5.37 -1.92
N ASP A 333 -9.24 -6.19 -2.45
CA ASP A 333 -7.91 -6.39 -1.87
C ASP A 333 -7.02 -5.17 -2.07
N SER A 334 -6.99 -4.56 -3.26
CA SER A 334 -6.21 -3.33 -3.49
C SER A 334 -6.63 -2.16 -2.60
N THR A 335 -7.93 -1.92 -2.49
CA THR A 335 -8.49 -0.87 -1.62
C THR A 335 -8.24 -1.17 -0.14
N GLY A 336 -8.39 -2.44 0.25
CA GLY A 336 -8.02 -2.96 1.56
C GLY A 336 -6.55 -2.70 1.89
N SER A 337 -5.65 -3.08 0.99
CA SER A 337 -4.21 -2.93 1.11
C SER A 337 -3.80 -1.47 1.29
N VAL A 338 -4.29 -0.58 0.43
CA VAL A 338 -4.04 0.87 0.54
C VAL A 338 -4.56 1.43 1.86
N CYS A 339 -5.80 1.11 2.26
CA CYS A 339 -6.36 1.53 3.54
C CYS A 339 -5.51 1.03 4.71
N GLY A 340 -5.13 -0.24 4.68
CA GLY A 340 -4.32 -0.89 5.68
C GLY A 340 -2.94 -0.26 5.85
N ASN A 341 -2.27 0.08 4.75
CA ASN A 341 -1.00 0.80 4.80
C ASN A 341 -1.14 2.16 5.47
N ILE A 342 -2.22 2.90 5.19
CA ILE A 342 -2.53 4.20 5.81
C ILE A 342 -2.75 4.03 7.31
N LEU A 343 -3.63 3.10 7.71
CA LEU A 343 -3.95 2.83 9.11
C LEU A 343 -2.71 2.41 9.91
N GLY A 344 -1.89 1.55 9.31
CA GLY A 344 -0.64 1.08 9.87
C GLY A 344 0.42 2.18 10.03
N ALA A 345 0.57 3.04 9.02
CA ALA A 345 1.48 4.19 9.08
C ALA A 345 1.02 5.24 10.11
N LEU A 346 -0.30 5.39 10.30
CA LEU A 346 -0.88 6.34 11.25
C LEU A 346 -0.79 5.84 12.71
N HIS A 347 -1.22 4.60 12.96
CA HIS A 347 -1.43 4.06 14.30
C HIS A 347 -0.32 3.11 14.78
N GLY A 348 0.53 2.64 13.88
CA GLY A 348 1.57 1.65 14.19
C GLY A 348 1.04 0.23 14.34
N ASP A 349 1.96 -0.73 14.41
CA ASP A 349 1.68 -2.17 14.50
C ASP A 349 0.90 -2.57 15.77
N VAL A 350 1.06 -1.84 16.87
CA VAL A 350 0.44 -2.15 18.16
C VAL A 350 -1.08 -1.93 18.21
N HIS A 351 -1.62 -1.09 17.32
CA HIS A 351 -3.06 -0.80 17.25
C HIS A 351 -3.77 -1.58 16.13
N LEU A 352 -3.03 -2.37 15.34
CA LEU A 352 -3.65 -3.23 14.33
C LEU A 352 -4.44 -4.37 14.99
N PRO A 353 -5.52 -4.86 14.35
CA PRO A 353 -6.37 -5.90 14.93
C PRO A 353 -5.59 -7.21 15.11
N TYR A 354 -5.31 -7.58 16.37
CA TYR A 354 -4.44 -8.72 16.69
C TYR A 354 -4.91 -10.03 16.05
N GLN A 355 -6.23 -10.28 16.05
CA GLN A 355 -6.80 -11.52 15.51
C GLN A 355 -6.53 -11.68 14.01
N TRP A 356 -6.63 -10.58 13.23
CA TRP A 356 -6.32 -10.61 11.80
C TRP A 356 -4.82 -10.67 11.57
N LEU A 357 -4.05 -9.90 12.35
CA LEU A 357 -2.59 -9.89 12.26
C LEU A 357 -1.97 -11.28 12.50
N THR A 358 -2.55 -12.11 13.37
CA THR A 358 -2.09 -13.49 13.58
C THR A 358 -2.48 -14.46 12.46
N GLY A 359 -3.48 -14.11 11.65
CA GLY A 359 -4.04 -14.97 10.61
C GLY A 359 -3.45 -14.76 9.22
N ILE A 360 -2.73 -13.65 8.98
CA ILE A 360 -2.18 -13.36 7.65
C ILE A 360 -0.94 -14.20 7.32
N GLU A 361 -0.91 -14.74 6.10
CA GLU A 361 0.24 -15.44 5.54
C GLU A 361 1.46 -14.50 5.43
N GLY A 362 2.67 -15.04 5.59
CA GLY A 362 3.89 -14.25 5.40
C GLY A 362 4.16 -13.20 6.49
N ARG A 363 3.34 -13.08 7.54
CA ARG A 363 3.47 -12.09 8.63
C ARG A 363 4.91 -11.86 9.09
N THR A 364 5.66 -12.94 9.33
CA THR A 364 7.05 -12.86 9.81
C THR A 364 7.96 -12.18 8.80
N ALA A 365 7.82 -12.49 7.51
CA ALA A 365 8.58 -11.86 6.43
C ALA A 365 8.20 -10.38 6.28
N VAL A 366 6.91 -10.05 6.33
CA VAL A 366 6.40 -8.67 6.29
C VAL A 366 6.97 -7.85 7.46
N ALA A 367 6.90 -8.39 8.68
CA ALA A 367 7.41 -7.72 9.88
C ALA A 367 8.94 -7.54 9.84
N ARG A 368 9.67 -8.54 9.36
CA ARG A 368 11.13 -8.48 9.18
C ARG A 368 11.51 -7.35 8.23
N LEU A 369 10.84 -7.24 7.09
CA LEU A 369 11.15 -6.20 6.12
C LEU A 369 10.86 -4.79 6.67
N GLY A 370 9.78 -4.63 7.43
CA GLY A 370 9.50 -3.37 8.14
C GLY A 370 10.57 -3.02 9.17
N ASP A 371 11.08 -4.02 9.89
CA ASP A 371 12.17 -3.83 10.84
C ASP A 371 13.50 -3.47 10.17
N ASP A 372 13.81 -4.11 9.04
CA ASP A 372 14.99 -3.82 8.23
C ASP A 372 14.95 -2.36 7.75
N ILE A 373 13.82 -1.89 7.20
CA ILE A 373 13.64 -0.49 6.78
C ILE A 373 13.83 0.46 7.97
N ALA A 374 13.16 0.20 9.09
CA ALA A 374 13.21 1.08 10.27
C ALA A 374 14.61 1.14 10.91
N ALA A 375 15.39 0.06 10.81
CA ALA A 375 16.76 0.00 11.30
C ALA A 375 17.72 0.84 10.44
N GLU A 376 17.51 0.87 9.12
CA GLU A 376 18.36 1.66 8.22
C GLU A 376 18.14 3.17 8.38
N ILE A 377 17.05 3.64 8.96
CA ILE A 377 16.78 5.10 9.12
C ILE A 377 17.45 5.69 10.38
N ARG A 378 18.41 4.96 11.00
CA ARG A 378 19.18 5.43 12.16
C ARG A 378 20.50 6.10 11.77
N PRO A 379 20.85 7.25 12.37
CA PRO A 379 22.23 7.70 12.41
C PRO A 379 23.07 6.78 13.35
N GLY A 380 24.03 6.02 12.80
CA GLY A 380 25.21 5.59 13.56
C GLY A 380 25.24 4.20 14.19
N GLU A 381 24.29 3.29 13.96
CA GLU A 381 24.43 1.88 14.40
C GLU A 381 25.08 1.00 13.32
N LYS A 382 25.98 0.10 13.74
CA LYS A 382 26.57 -0.94 12.86
C LYS A 382 25.52 -2.02 12.56
N ARG A 383 25.41 -2.36 11.27
CA ARG A 383 24.42 -3.27 10.69
C ARG A 383 24.61 -4.73 11.12
N PRO A 384 23.53 -5.53 11.23
CA PRO A 384 23.61 -6.99 11.35
C PRO A 384 23.55 -7.76 10.03
N TRP A 385 23.28 -7.12 8.89
CA TRP A 385 23.04 -7.78 7.60
C TRP A 385 23.84 -7.15 6.45
N ASN A 386 24.23 -7.99 5.48
CA ASN A 386 24.82 -7.58 4.20
C ASN A 386 23.74 -7.72 3.11
N TYR A 387 23.46 -6.63 2.38
CA TYR A 387 22.50 -6.60 1.27
C TYR A 387 23.09 -7.03 -0.06
#